data_AF-A0A9D2W1A4-F1
#
_entry.id   AF-A0A9D2W1A4-F1
#
_cell.length_a   1.000
_cell.length_b   1.000
_cell.length_c   1.000
_cell.angle_alpha   90.00
_cell.angle_beta   90.00
_cell.angle_gamma   90.00
#
_symmetry.space_group_name_H-M   'P 1'
#
loop_
_entity.id
_entity.type
_entity.pdbx_description
1 polymer ?
#
loop_
_entity_poly.entity_id
_entity_poly.type
_entity_poly.pdbx_seq_one_letter_code
_entity_poly.pdbx_strand_id
1 'polypeptide(L)'
;MKRKGFFSVAGCLLLLFGALSVNGQSVQKEYRRALKQLEVSADSARVMDLAERSLTVAGDLLPVKDLTRQTIYYFRFDGALPSFEKYLRKYAPVKTLARVELKDVAQQDVLIVGVRDFTQARKALSEADFPGRVVLAVFDAKTSRAEKLAGEKSASLVCAPSVSHFSQVAAAEAIFGGIPVGDTPAIRLAYGYAEQVGMSADTLDKIDALLREVVESGAAPGVHVLVGRHGRVVYDRWYGTTMGAMDGSEKVQGDMIYDMASVTKVMATLPFVMKLYDEGKIRLDDRLGDVMPVFRGTNKENMILADILTHRAGLKAWIPYYLQTIDSLTRPLPQYYRVTPDSVFTQEVVPGMYAIGSIKDTIQRQMILSPVKDDKKYVYS
;
A
#
# COMPACT_ATOMS: atom_id res chain seq x y z
N MET A 1 -28.33 -42.60 -24.26
CA MET A 1 -28.13 -42.11 -22.88
C MET A 1 -28.00 -40.60 -22.89
N LYS A 2 -29.00 -39.88 -22.35
CA LYS A 2 -29.07 -38.42 -22.34
C LYS A 2 -28.05 -37.85 -21.34
N ARG A 3 -27.14 -36.99 -21.81
CA ARG A 3 -26.34 -36.08 -20.96
C ARG A 3 -27.29 -35.05 -20.36
N LYS A 4 -27.63 -35.19 -19.08
CA LYS A 4 -28.30 -34.12 -18.32
C LYS A 4 -27.24 -33.06 -17.99
N GLY A 5 -27.44 -31.84 -18.49
CA GLY A 5 -26.63 -30.68 -18.16
C GLY A 5 -26.76 -30.36 -16.67
N PHE A 6 -25.63 -30.44 -15.96
CA PHE A 6 -25.48 -29.88 -14.63
C PHE A 6 -25.26 -28.36 -14.80
N PHE A 7 -26.34 -27.61 -15.02
CA PHE A 7 -26.34 -26.20 -14.65
C PHE A 7 -26.34 -26.16 -13.12
N SER A 8 -25.17 -25.93 -12.52
CA SER A 8 -25.03 -25.83 -11.06
C SER A 8 -25.90 -24.67 -10.57
N VAL A 9 -26.74 -24.94 -9.56
CA VAL A 9 -27.56 -23.94 -8.85
C VAL A 9 -26.71 -22.74 -8.37
N ALA A 10 -25.41 -22.94 -8.13
CA ALA A 10 -24.47 -21.89 -7.77
C ALA A 10 -24.19 -20.88 -8.92
N GLY A 11 -24.23 -21.33 -10.18
CA GLY A 11 -24.08 -20.46 -11.35
C GLY A 11 -25.28 -19.52 -11.56
N CYS A 12 -26.49 -19.96 -11.19
CA CYS A 12 -27.68 -19.10 -11.23
C CYS A 12 -27.69 -18.04 -10.11
N LEU A 13 -27.13 -18.33 -8.93
CA LEU A 13 -27.11 -17.35 -7.84
C LEU A 13 -26.12 -16.19 -8.11
N LEU A 14 -24.97 -16.46 -8.72
CA LEU A 14 -23.99 -15.42 -9.07
C LEU A 14 -24.50 -14.44 -10.16
N LEU A 15 -25.42 -14.90 -11.01
CA LEU A 15 -26.11 -14.06 -12.00
C LEU A 15 -27.25 -13.23 -11.40
N LEU A 16 -27.88 -13.68 -10.30
CA LEU A 16 -28.96 -12.95 -9.61
C LEU A 16 -28.47 -11.68 -8.89
N PHE A 17 -27.21 -11.64 -8.47
CA PHE A 17 -26.61 -10.44 -7.85
C PHE A 17 -25.95 -9.47 -8.85
N GLY A 18 -26.07 -9.74 -10.15
CA GLY A 18 -25.44 -8.95 -11.22
C GLY A 18 -26.18 -7.66 -11.60
N ALA A 19 -27.38 -7.43 -11.05
CA ALA A 19 -28.12 -6.20 -11.29
C ALA A 19 -29.05 -5.90 -10.11
N LEU A 20 -28.98 -4.64 -9.66
CA LEU A 20 -29.99 -3.93 -8.87
C LEU A 20 -30.04 -4.21 -7.36
N SER A 21 -29.76 -3.13 -6.63
CA SER A 21 -30.51 -2.70 -5.45
C SER A 21 -32.00 -3.03 -5.59
N VAL A 22 -32.44 -4.19 -5.07
CA VAL A 22 -33.85 -4.46 -4.82
C VAL A 22 -33.94 -5.25 -3.51
N ASN A 23 -34.21 -4.52 -2.43
CA ASN A 23 -34.68 -5.02 -1.14
C ASN A 23 -33.65 -5.87 -0.34
N GLY A 24 -32.82 -5.19 0.47
CA GLY A 24 -31.72 -5.79 1.24
C GLY A 24 -32.08 -6.97 2.15
N GLN A 25 -33.36 -7.17 2.52
CA GLN A 25 -33.79 -8.37 3.26
C GLN A 25 -33.74 -9.66 2.42
N SER A 26 -33.97 -9.59 1.11
CA SER A 26 -33.87 -10.76 0.22
C SER A 26 -32.42 -11.20 0.05
N VAL A 27 -31.54 -10.22 -0.17
CA VAL A 27 -30.08 -10.40 -0.33
C VAL A 27 -29.47 -11.10 0.88
N GLN A 28 -29.80 -10.68 2.10
CA GLN A 28 -29.26 -11.30 3.32
C GLN A 28 -29.68 -12.77 3.48
N LYS A 29 -30.95 -13.09 3.16
CA LYS A 29 -31.48 -14.45 3.26
C LYS A 29 -30.83 -15.38 2.23
N GLU A 30 -30.68 -14.91 1.00
CA GLU A 30 -30.03 -15.65 -0.09
C GLU A 30 -28.53 -15.81 0.16
N TYR A 31 -27.84 -14.77 0.64
CA TYR A 31 -26.45 -14.83 1.08
C TYR A 31 -26.24 -15.93 2.11
N ARG A 32 -27.04 -15.97 3.19
CA ARG A 32 -26.88 -17.00 4.25
C ARG A 32 -27.12 -18.41 3.72
N ARG A 33 -28.04 -18.58 2.77
CA ARG A 33 -28.30 -19.88 2.12
C ARG A 33 -27.13 -20.32 1.25
N ALA A 34 -26.59 -19.40 0.44
CA ALA A 34 -25.45 -19.64 -0.44
C ALA A 34 -24.16 -19.89 0.35
N LEU A 35 -23.92 -19.09 1.40
CA LEU A 35 -22.80 -19.25 2.32
C LEU A 35 -22.80 -20.66 2.93
N LYS A 36 -23.94 -21.15 3.43
CA LYS A 36 -24.05 -22.49 3.99
C LYS A 36 -23.74 -23.60 2.98
N GLN A 37 -23.94 -23.38 1.68
CA GLN A 37 -23.59 -24.33 0.64
C GLN A 37 -22.11 -24.26 0.25
N LEU A 38 -21.53 -23.06 0.24
CA LEU A 38 -20.15 -22.81 -0.16
C LEU A 38 -19.14 -23.13 0.96
N GLU A 39 -19.51 -22.92 2.23
CA GLU A 39 -18.72 -23.33 3.39
C GLU A 39 -18.56 -24.87 3.42
N VAL A 40 -19.59 -25.60 2.98
CA VAL A 40 -19.53 -27.07 2.85
C VAL A 40 -18.58 -27.49 1.72
N SER A 41 -18.40 -26.67 0.68
CA SER A 41 -17.48 -26.97 -0.43
C SER A 41 -16.06 -26.41 -0.25
N ALA A 42 -15.76 -25.75 0.89
CA ALA A 42 -14.47 -25.12 1.18
C ALA A 42 -13.95 -24.14 0.11
N ASP A 43 -14.85 -23.56 -0.69
CA ASP A 43 -14.52 -22.71 -1.85
C ASP A 43 -14.43 -21.23 -1.43
N SER A 44 -13.30 -20.88 -0.80
CA SER A 44 -13.10 -19.55 -0.20
C SER A 44 -13.22 -18.40 -1.22
N ALA A 45 -12.79 -18.63 -2.45
CA ALA A 45 -12.88 -17.63 -3.53
C ALA A 45 -14.32 -17.27 -3.86
N ARG A 46 -15.19 -18.28 -4.04
CA ARG A 46 -16.62 -18.03 -4.29
C ARG A 46 -17.34 -17.41 -3.10
N VAL A 47 -16.97 -17.79 -1.88
CA VAL A 47 -17.52 -17.14 -0.68
C VAL A 47 -17.12 -15.67 -0.62
N MET A 48 -15.88 -15.34 -0.98
CA MET A 48 -15.39 -13.97 -1.05
C MET A 48 -16.14 -13.16 -2.10
N ASP A 49 -16.27 -13.67 -3.34
CA ASP A 49 -17.03 -13.01 -4.41
C ASP A 49 -18.48 -12.72 -3.99
N LEU A 50 -19.10 -13.68 -3.31
CA LEU A 50 -20.45 -13.52 -2.78
C LEU A 50 -20.50 -12.45 -1.69
N ALA A 51 -19.54 -12.42 -0.77
CA ALA A 51 -19.49 -11.41 0.30
C ALA A 51 -19.35 -9.99 -0.25
N GLU A 52 -18.47 -9.78 -1.24
CA GLU A 52 -18.29 -8.50 -1.92
C GLU A 52 -19.57 -7.99 -2.58
N ARG A 53 -20.30 -8.88 -3.27
CA ARG A 53 -21.56 -8.54 -3.97
C ARG A 53 -22.76 -8.36 -3.05
N SER A 54 -22.66 -8.82 -1.80
CA SER A 54 -23.78 -8.81 -0.85
C SER A 54 -23.76 -7.62 0.10
N LEU A 55 -22.78 -6.72 -0.03
CA LEU A 55 -22.72 -5.49 0.74
C LEU A 55 -23.82 -4.52 0.31
N THR A 56 -24.42 -3.83 1.27
CA THR A 56 -25.18 -2.60 1.01
C THR A 56 -24.35 -1.41 1.43
N VAL A 57 -24.25 -0.40 0.57
CA VAL A 57 -23.44 0.80 0.79
C VAL A 57 -24.30 2.04 0.58
N ALA A 58 -24.09 3.07 1.39
CA ALA A 58 -24.79 4.35 1.27
C ALA A 58 -23.91 5.52 1.72
N GLY A 59 -24.19 6.73 1.22
CA GLY A 59 -23.45 7.96 1.53
C GLY A 59 -22.23 8.18 0.63
N ASP A 60 -21.72 9.42 0.65
CA ASP A 60 -20.78 9.93 -0.36
C ASP A 60 -19.30 9.86 0.03
N LEU A 61 -18.99 9.37 1.24
CA LEU A 61 -17.61 9.27 1.73
C LEU A 61 -16.85 8.07 1.13
N LEU A 62 -17.56 7.09 0.60
CA LEU A 62 -17.01 5.82 0.16
C LEU A 62 -16.67 5.87 -1.35
N PRO A 63 -15.50 5.35 -1.77
CA PRO A 63 -14.39 4.92 -0.95
C PRO A 63 -13.63 6.12 -0.34
N VAL A 64 -13.04 5.93 0.84
CA VAL A 64 -12.25 6.95 1.53
C VAL A 64 -10.97 7.27 0.73
N LYS A 65 -10.80 8.54 0.37
CA LYS A 65 -9.65 9.06 -0.42
C LYS A 65 -8.66 9.81 0.48
N ASP A 66 -7.54 10.26 -0.11
CA ASP A 66 -6.54 11.14 0.53
C ASP A 66 -6.01 10.67 1.89
N LEU A 67 -5.74 9.36 2.02
CA LEU A 67 -5.37 8.71 3.29
C LEU A 67 -4.14 9.30 3.98
N THR A 68 -3.26 10.00 3.26
CA THR A 68 -2.06 10.65 3.83
C THR A 68 -2.32 12.05 4.38
N ARG A 69 -3.51 12.63 4.13
CA ARG A 69 -3.89 13.99 4.56
C ARG A 69 -4.87 14.01 5.74
N GLN A 70 -5.20 12.84 6.26
CA GLN A 70 -6.20 12.66 7.30
C GLN A 70 -5.81 11.50 8.22
N THR A 71 -6.24 11.56 9.47
CA THR A 71 -6.10 10.44 10.40
C THR A 71 -7.31 9.52 10.28
N ILE A 72 -7.06 8.22 10.23
CA ILE A 72 -8.11 7.20 10.28
C ILE A 72 -8.21 6.63 11.69
N TYR A 73 -9.38 6.77 12.29
CA TYR A 73 -9.73 6.19 13.57
C TYR A 73 -10.62 4.98 13.37
N TYR A 74 -10.41 3.95 14.18
CA TYR A 74 -11.32 2.81 14.27
C TYR A 74 -11.81 2.67 15.70
N PHE A 75 -13.11 2.87 15.91
CA PHE A 75 -13.72 2.68 17.21
C PHE A 75 -14.16 1.22 17.35
N ARG A 76 -13.44 0.49 18.21
CA ARG A 76 -13.70 -0.91 18.48
C ARG A 76 -14.76 -1.01 19.57
N PHE A 77 -16.02 -1.11 19.14
CA PHE A 77 -17.16 -1.33 20.03
C PHE A 77 -17.25 -2.81 20.46
N ASP A 78 -17.97 -3.10 21.55
CA ASP A 78 -18.08 -4.42 22.17
C ASP A 78 -18.26 -5.57 21.14
N GLY A 79 -17.29 -6.49 21.12
CA GLY A 79 -17.27 -7.64 20.20
C GLY A 79 -16.15 -7.54 19.16
N ALA A 80 -15.36 -8.62 19.03
CA ALA A 80 -14.22 -8.62 18.12
C ALA A 80 -14.65 -8.74 16.65
N LEU A 81 -14.14 -7.82 15.82
CA LEU A 81 -14.15 -7.90 14.35
C LEU A 81 -12.70 -7.98 13.84
N PRO A 82 -11.98 -9.09 14.12
CA PRO A 82 -10.53 -9.16 13.94
C PRO A 82 -10.11 -9.08 12.48
N SER A 83 -10.93 -9.62 11.56
CA SER A 83 -10.63 -9.54 10.13
C SER A 83 -10.86 -8.13 9.61
N PHE A 84 -11.91 -7.46 10.08
CA PHE A 84 -12.19 -6.08 9.71
C PHE A 84 -11.02 -5.18 10.14
N GLU A 85 -10.64 -5.21 11.42
CA GLU A 85 -9.51 -4.40 11.92
C GLU A 85 -8.21 -4.70 11.18
N LYS A 86 -7.89 -5.98 10.95
CA LYS A 86 -6.69 -6.40 10.19
C LYS A 86 -6.69 -5.78 8.79
N TYR A 87 -7.82 -5.82 8.07
CA TYR A 87 -7.89 -5.34 6.70
C TYR A 87 -8.03 -3.81 6.61
N LEU A 88 -8.61 -3.14 7.60
CA LEU A 88 -8.52 -1.67 7.66
C LEU A 88 -7.05 -1.21 7.68
N ARG A 89 -6.21 -1.90 8.47
CA ARG A 89 -4.76 -1.64 8.59
C ARG A 89 -3.95 -1.96 7.34
N LYS A 90 -4.48 -2.77 6.41
CA LYS A 90 -3.83 -3.02 5.12
C LYS A 90 -3.88 -1.80 4.19
N TYR A 91 -4.89 -0.93 4.36
CA TYR A 91 -5.09 0.23 3.50
C TYR A 91 -4.56 1.54 4.08
N ALA A 92 -4.61 1.70 5.40
CA ALA A 92 -4.17 2.93 6.07
C ALA A 92 -3.58 2.64 7.46
N PRO A 93 -2.70 3.51 7.99
CA PRO A 93 -2.42 3.54 9.42
C PRO A 93 -3.70 3.88 10.20
N VAL A 94 -4.17 2.95 11.03
CA VAL A 94 -5.42 3.10 11.80
C VAL A 94 -5.14 3.23 13.30
N LYS A 95 -5.68 4.29 13.91
CA LYS A 95 -5.67 4.48 15.36
C LYS A 95 -6.91 3.79 15.97
N THR A 96 -6.73 2.69 16.68
CA THR A 96 -7.84 1.99 17.35
C THR A 96 -8.17 2.66 18.67
N LEU A 97 -9.44 2.96 18.88
CA LEU A 97 -9.96 3.60 20.09
C LEU A 97 -10.79 2.61 20.90
N ALA A 98 -10.53 2.54 22.20
CA ALA A 98 -11.32 1.77 23.17
C ALA A 98 -12.37 2.64 23.90
N ARG A 99 -12.15 3.96 23.95
CA ARG A 99 -13.08 4.98 24.44
C ARG A 99 -12.90 6.22 23.58
N VAL A 100 -13.97 7.00 23.45
CA VAL A 100 -13.99 8.24 22.67
C VAL A 100 -13.58 9.37 23.61
N GLU A 101 -12.28 9.48 23.85
CA GLU A 101 -11.69 10.72 24.37
C GLU A 101 -10.75 11.23 23.29
N LEU A 102 -11.31 12.01 22.37
CA LEU A 102 -10.63 12.48 21.19
C LEU A 102 -10.30 13.96 21.36
N LYS A 103 -9.06 14.22 21.77
CA LYS A 103 -8.45 15.55 21.66
C LYS A 103 -7.85 15.68 20.27
N ASP A 104 -7.99 16.86 19.65
CA ASP A 104 -7.35 17.23 18.39
C ASP A 104 -7.79 16.44 17.14
N VAL A 105 -9.10 16.18 16.98
CA VAL A 105 -9.67 15.61 15.75
C VAL A 105 -10.02 16.72 14.76
N ALA A 106 -9.49 16.63 13.55
CA ALA A 106 -9.81 17.55 12.46
C ALA A 106 -11.12 17.13 11.76
N GLN A 107 -11.84 18.09 11.17
CA GLN A 107 -13.07 17.81 10.40
C GLN A 107 -12.84 16.85 9.22
N GLN A 108 -11.63 16.85 8.66
CA GLN A 108 -11.25 15.95 7.58
C GLN A 108 -10.94 14.52 8.03
N ASP A 109 -10.73 14.30 9.33
CA ASP A 109 -10.43 12.96 9.85
C ASP A 109 -11.64 12.04 9.69
N VAL A 110 -11.36 10.74 9.65
CA VAL A 110 -12.40 9.72 9.43
C VAL A 110 -12.47 8.79 10.62
N LEU A 111 -13.67 8.64 11.17
CA LEU A 111 -14.00 7.63 12.16
C LEU A 111 -14.72 6.46 11.50
N ILE A 112 -14.15 5.27 11.62
CA ILE A 112 -14.78 4.01 11.24
C ILE A 112 -15.32 3.35 12.50
N VAL A 113 -16.62 3.06 12.51
CA VAL A 113 -17.31 2.38 13.61
C VAL A 113 -17.74 1.00 13.14
N GLY A 114 -17.10 -0.04 13.66
CA GLY A 114 -17.45 -1.44 13.35
C GLY A 114 -18.31 -2.05 14.44
N VAL A 115 -19.51 -2.53 14.11
CA VAL A 115 -20.48 -3.08 15.08
C VAL A 115 -21.15 -4.35 14.57
N ARG A 116 -21.41 -5.29 15.49
CA ARG A 116 -21.97 -6.62 15.15
C ARG A 116 -23.48 -6.64 15.02
N ASP A 117 -24.16 -5.59 15.46
CA ASP A 117 -25.61 -5.46 15.38
C ASP A 117 -26.06 -3.99 15.42
N PHE A 118 -27.36 -3.79 15.18
CA PHE A 118 -27.98 -2.46 15.15
C PHE A 118 -28.05 -1.74 16.51
N THR A 119 -28.20 -2.48 17.61
CA THR A 119 -28.30 -1.90 18.96
C THR A 119 -26.97 -1.26 19.34
N GLN A 120 -25.87 -1.94 19.03
CA GLN A 120 -24.51 -1.44 19.21
C GLN A 120 -24.25 -0.20 18.36
N ALA A 121 -24.70 -0.18 17.10
CA ALA A 121 -24.53 0.95 16.20
C ALA A 121 -25.03 2.28 16.79
N ARG A 122 -26.24 2.26 17.36
CA ARG A 122 -26.86 3.46 17.93
C ARG A 122 -26.09 3.98 19.13
N LYS A 123 -25.66 3.07 20.02
CA LYS A 123 -24.87 3.40 21.22
C LYS A 123 -23.49 3.93 20.84
N ALA A 124 -22.80 3.25 19.92
CA ALA A 124 -21.48 3.67 19.44
C ALA A 124 -21.51 5.09 18.83
N LEU A 125 -22.50 5.39 17.98
CA LEU A 125 -22.64 6.72 17.37
C LEU A 125 -23.09 7.80 18.36
N SER A 126 -23.80 7.46 19.44
CA SER A 126 -24.08 8.43 20.51
C SER A 126 -22.88 8.73 21.39
N GLU A 127 -22.00 7.75 21.60
CA GLU A 127 -20.80 7.90 22.44
C GLU A 127 -19.61 8.52 21.68
N ALA A 128 -19.64 8.47 20.34
CA ALA A 128 -18.50 8.85 19.52
C ALA A 128 -18.26 10.36 19.35
N ASP A 129 -19.23 11.23 19.66
CA ASP A 129 -19.19 12.70 19.51
C ASP A 129 -18.09 13.21 18.56
N PHE A 130 -18.11 12.71 17.32
CA PHE A 130 -16.97 12.81 16.41
C PHE A 130 -17.20 13.98 15.44
N PRO A 131 -16.35 15.03 15.47
CA PRO A 131 -16.56 16.23 14.66
C PRO A 131 -16.17 16.04 13.19
N GLY A 132 -15.47 14.95 12.86
CA GLY A 132 -15.06 14.60 11.49
C GLY A 132 -16.10 13.75 10.75
N ARG A 133 -15.64 13.06 9.71
CA ARG A 133 -16.50 12.25 8.84
C ARG A 133 -16.63 10.82 9.38
N VAL A 134 -17.83 10.25 9.32
CA VAL A 134 -18.11 8.94 9.93
C VAL A 134 -18.47 7.89 8.88
N VAL A 135 -17.86 6.71 9.02
CA VAL A 135 -18.24 5.48 8.33
C VAL A 135 -18.78 4.50 9.37
N LEU A 136 -20.03 4.10 9.22
CA LEU A 136 -20.65 3.04 10.02
C LEU A 136 -20.57 1.72 9.25
N ALA A 137 -19.83 0.75 9.79
CA ALA A 137 -19.78 -0.62 9.31
C ALA A 137 -20.63 -1.53 10.21
N VAL A 138 -21.81 -1.94 9.72
CA VAL A 138 -22.75 -2.79 10.47
C VAL A 138 -22.75 -4.19 9.89
N PHE A 139 -22.43 -5.16 10.73
CA PHE A 139 -22.49 -6.59 10.38
C PHE A 139 -23.81 -7.19 10.89
N ASP A 140 -24.39 -8.12 10.14
CA ASP A 140 -25.53 -8.94 10.57
C ASP A 140 -26.78 -8.18 11.08
N ALA A 141 -27.08 -7.02 10.47
CA ALA A 141 -28.22 -6.17 10.85
C ALA A 141 -29.21 -5.98 9.71
N LYS A 142 -30.48 -5.66 10.04
CA LYS A 142 -31.47 -5.28 9.02
C LYS A 142 -31.04 -4.01 8.30
N THR A 143 -30.79 -4.10 6.99
CA THR A 143 -30.30 -3.00 6.13
C THR A 143 -31.11 -1.71 6.30
N SER A 144 -32.44 -1.79 6.24
CA SER A 144 -33.31 -0.60 6.35
C SER A 144 -33.18 0.17 7.67
N ARG A 145 -32.83 -0.52 8.77
CA ARG A 145 -32.58 0.14 10.05
C ARG A 145 -31.22 0.82 10.04
N ALA A 146 -30.20 0.15 9.50
CA ALA A 146 -28.84 0.68 9.41
C ALA A 146 -28.78 1.93 8.51
N GLU A 147 -29.48 1.92 7.37
CA GLU A 147 -29.61 3.07 6.47
C GLU A 147 -30.26 4.27 7.17
N LYS A 148 -31.37 4.03 7.89
CA LYS A 148 -32.04 5.08 8.66
C LYS A 148 -31.11 5.73 9.68
N LEU A 149 -30.38 4.91 10.45
CA LEU A 149 -29.44 5.41 11.46
C LEU A 149 -28.26 6.17 10.84
N ALA A 150 -27.71 5.66 9.72
CA ALA A 150 -26.64 6.33 9.00
C ALA A 150 -27.09 7.71 8.49
N GLY A 151 -28.30 7.81 7.93
CA GLY A 151 -28.90 9.08 7.53
C GLY A 151 -29.13 10.04 8.70
N GLU A 152 -29.68 9.57 9.83
CA GLU A 152 -29.87 10.37 11.04
C GLU A 152 -28.56 10.94 11.61
N LYS A 153 -27.44 10.27 11.35
CA LYS A 153 -26.11 10.64 11.86
C LYS A 153 -25.17 11.20 10.78
N SER A 154 -25.67 11.45 9.57
CA SER A 154 -24.86 11.90 8.42
C SER A 154 -23.61 11.04 8.19
N ALA A 155 -23.71 9.74 8.45
CA ALA A 155 -22.64 8.78 8.28
C ALA A 155 -22.78 8.05 6.93
N SER A 156 -21.66 7.71 6.31
CA SER A 156 -21.68 6.72 5.23
C SER A 156 -21.77 5.31 5.81
N LEU A 157 -22.46 4.41 5.13
CA LEU A 157 -22.80 3.07 5.61
C LEU A 157 -22.11 2.00 4.75
N VAL A 158 -21.59 0.99 5.43
CA VAL A 158 -21.32 -0.34 4.85
C VAL A 158 -22.07 -1.36 5.70
N CYS A 159 -23.10 -1.98 5.14
CA CYS A 159 -23.88 -3.02 5.80
C CYS A 159 -23.56 -4.38 5.18
N ALA A 160 -23.00 -5.27 5.98
CA ALA A 160 -22.62 -6.62 5.57
C ALA A 160 -23.62 -7.66 6.11
N PRO A 161 -23.91 -8.73 5.35
CA PRO A 161 -24.99 -9.67 5.66
C PRO A 161 -24.68 -10.63 6.82
N SER A 162 -23.44 -10.69 7.28
CA SER A 162 -22.98 -11.55 8.38
C SER A 162 -21.73 -10.99 9.04
N VAL A 163 -21.34 -11.56 10.19
CA VAL A 163 -20.07 -11.27 10.88
C VAL A 163 -18.90 -12.15 10.40
N SER A 164 -19.03 -12.86 9.28
CA SER A 164 -18.01 -13.79 8.79
C SER A 164 -16.69 -13.08 8.45
N HIS A 165 -15.60 -13.86 8.37
CA HIS A 165 -14.30 -13.39 7.87
C HIS A 165 -14.48 -12.63 6.54
N PHE A 166 -15.11 -13.26 5.55
CA PHE A 166 -15.32 -12.70 4.22
C PHE A 166 -16.11 -11.40 4.21
N SER A 167 -17.20 -11.32 4.99
CA SER A 167 -17.99 -10.09 5.14
C SER A 167 -17.18 -8.96 5.75
N GLN A 168 -16.34 -9.27 6.75
CA GLN A 168 -15.43 -8.31 7.37
C GLN A 168 -14.35 -7.82 6.38
N VAL A 169 -13.76 -8.72 5.59
CA VAL A 169 -12.79 -8.32 4.55
C VAL A 169 -13.47 -7.41 3.54
N ALA A 170 -14.55 -7.88 2.90
CA ALA A 170 -15.26 -7.13 1.88
C ALA A 170 -15.70 -5.74 2.37
N ALA A 171 -16.16 -5.62 3.62
CA ALA A 171 -16.51 -4.33 4.20
C ALA A 171 -15.31 -3.37 4.29
N ALA A 172 -14.15 -3.85 4.74
CA ALA A 172 -12.93 -3.02 4.78
C ALA A 172 -12.48 -2.61 3.37
N GLU A 173 -12.57 -3.51 2.40
CA GLU A 173 -12.26 -3.23 1.00
C GLU A 173 -13.20 -2.20 0.38
N ALA A 174 -14.50 -2.26 0.67
CA ALA A 174 -15.45 -1.24 0.22
C ALA A 174 -15.10 0.12 0.80
N ILE A 175 -14.77 0.19 2.09
CA ILE A 175 -14.42 1.46 2.76
C ILE A 175 -13.25 2.14 2.07
N PHE A 176 -12.22 1.39 1.68
CA PHE A 176 -11.02 1.94 1.07
C PHE A 176 -10.97 1.79 -0.46
N GLY A 177 -12.02 1.29 -1.10
CA GLY A 177 -12.10 1.16 -2.55
C GLY A 177 -11.18 0.09 -3.13
N GLY A 178 -10.90 -0.98 -2.37
CA GLY A 178 -10.37 -2.23 -2.92
C GLY A 178 -11.38 -2.90 -3.86
N ILE A 179 -12.67 -2.79 -3.55
CA ILE A 179 -13.78 -3.22 -4.41
C ILE A 179 -14.64 -2.02 -4.84
N PRO A 180 -15.40 -2.13 -5.94
CA PRO A 180 -16.36 -1.09 -6.34
C PRO A 180 -17.43 -0.85 -5.28
N VAL A 181 -17.90 0.40 -5.18
CA VAL A 181 -18.93 0.84 -4.24
C VAL A 181 -19.98 1.64 -5.00
N GLY A 182 -21.19 1.08 -5.17
CA GLY A 182 -22.20 1.66 -6.04
C GLY A 182 -21.66 1.78 -7.48
N ASP A 183 -21.76 2.99 -8.05
CA ASP A 183 -21.20 3.30 -9.38
C ASP A 183 -19.72 3.70 -9.35
N THR A 184 -19.11 3.78 -8.16
CA THR A 184 -17.69 4.16 -8.03
C THR A 184 -16.80 2.94 -8.24
N PRO A 185 -15.89 2.95 -9.24
CA PRO A 185 -14.98 1.84 -9.47
C PRO A 185 -13.98 1.67 -8.33
N ALA A 186 -13.39 0.49 -8.22
CA ALA A 186 -12.25 0.26 -7.32
C ALA A 186 -11.09 1.19 -7.68
N ILE A 187 -10.46 1.76 -6.64
CA ILE A 187 -9.33 2.70 -6.76
C ILE A 187 -8.06 2.20 -6.05
N ARG A 188 -8.13 1.04 -5.38
CA ARG A 188 -7.01 0.37 -4.71
C ARG A 188 -7.05 -1.13 -4.99
N LEU A 189 -5.95 -1.81 -4.68
CA LEU A 189 -5.92 -3.26 -4.78
C LEU A 189 -6.84 -3.87 -3.72
N ALA A 190 -7.74 -4.77 -4.13
CA ALA A 190 -8.41 -5.70 -3.22
C ALA A 190 -7.42 -6.76 -2.71
N TYR A 191 -7.86 -7.58 -1.78
CA TYR A 191 -7.19 -8.76 -1.28
C TYR A 191 -8.15 -9.95 -1.40
N GLY A 192 -7.63 -11.14 -1.61
CA GLY A 192 -8.47 -12.32 -1.68
C GLY A 192 -7.72 -13.54 -2.14
N TYR A 193 -8.39 -14.34 -2.98
CA TYR A 193 -7.95 -15.69 -3.30
C TYR A 193 -7.52 -15.82 -4.76
N ALA A 194 -6.58 -16.72 -5.01
CA ALA A 194 -5.98 -16.95 -6.33
C ALA A 194 -7.04 -17.24 -7.40
N GLU A 195 -8.06 -18.01 -7.05
CA GLU A 195 -9.10 -18.47 -7.95
C GLU A 195 -10.01 -17.33 -8.42
N GLN A 196 -10.18 -16.25 -7.62
CA GLN A 196 -10.94 -15.05 -8.02
C GLN A 196 -10.31 -14.34 -9.23
N VAL A 197 -9.01 -14.58 -9.47
CA VAL A 197 -8.24 -13.97 -10.57
C VAL A 197 -7.71 -15.02 -11.55
N GLY A 198 -8.29 -16.23 -11.53
CA GLY A 198 -7.91 -17.31 -12.44
C GLY A 198 -6.48 -17.81 -12.23
N MET A 199 -6.01 -17.80 -10.98
CA MET A 199 -4.73 -18.41 -10.56
C MET A 199 -5.00 -19.64 -9.69
N SER A 200 -3.99 -20.51 -9.60
CA SER A 200 -4.03 -21.72 -8.76
C SER A 200 -3.33 -21.44 -7.43
N ALA A 201 -4.01 -21.67 -6.30
CA ALA A 201 -3.41 -21.61 -4.97
C ALA A 201 -2.20 -22.55 -4.86
N ASP A 202 -2.28 -23.78 -5.37
CA ASP A 202 -1.17 -24.75 -5.37
C ASP A 202 0.09 -24.21 -6.06
N THR A 203 -0.07 -23.38 -7.09
CA THR A 203 1.07 -22.75 -7.76
C THR A 203 1.72 -21.68 -6.89
N LEU A 204 0.90 -20.89 -6.19
CA LEU A 204 1.40 -19.90 -5.24
C LEU A 204 2.05 -20.55 -4.01
N ASP A 205 1.58 -21.71 -3.58
CA ASP A 205 2.21 -22.44 -2.47
C ASP A 205 3.63 -22.94 -2.80
N LYS A 206 3.97 -23.11 -4.08
CA LYS A 206 5.37 -23.38 -4.49
C LYS A 206 6.31 -22.21 -4.15
N ILE A 207 5.80 -20.98 -4.14
CA ILE A 207 6.56 -19.80 -3.69
C ILE A 207 6.91 -19.95 -2.21
N ASP A 208 6.00 -20.48 -1.40
CA ASP A 208 6.21 -20.69 0.05
C ASP A 208 7.38 -21.65 0.30
N ALA A 209 7.41 -22.78 -0.40
CA ALA A 209 8.48 -23.76 -0.29
C ALA A 209 9.85 -23.18 -0.71
N LEU A 210 9.89 -22.47 -1.84
CA LEU A 210 11.12 -21.86 -2.35
C LEU A 210 11.66 -20.78 -1.41
N LEU A 211 10.79 -19.92 -0.87
CA LEU A 211 11.23 -18.84 0.02
C LEU A 211 11.68 -19.35 1.39
N ARG A 212 11.12 -20.47 1.88
CA ARG A 212 11.66 -21.15 3.05
C ARG A 212 13.08 -21.65 2.81
N GLU A 213 13.33 -22.30 1.67
CA GLU A 213 14.66 -22.78 1.30
C GLU A 213 15.67 -21.61 1.17
N VAL A 214 15.25 -20.48 0.58
CA VAL A 214 16.08 -19.26 0.48
C VAL A 214 16.50 -18.75 1.86
N VAL A 215 15.59 -18.75 2.84
CA VAL A 215 15.89 -18.32 4.21
C VAL A 215 16.73 -19.36 4.95
N GLU A 216 16.37 -20.64 4.85
CA GLU A 216 17.05 -21.74 5.54
C GLU A 216 18.49 -21.95 5.04
N SER A 217 18.75 -21.72 3.75
CA SER A 217 20.09 -21.76 3.16
C SER A 217 20.95 -20.53 3.47
N GLY A 218 20.36 -19.49 4.08
CA GLY A 218 21.05 -18.23 4.38
C GLY A 218 21.26 -17.32 3.16
N ALA A 219 20.61 -17.60 2.03
CA ALA A 219 20.70 -16.77 0.83
C ALA A 219 20.05 -15.38 1.02
N ALA A 220 19.03 -15.29 1.89
CA ALA A 220 18.50 -14.03 2.39
C ALA A 220 18.08 -14.18 3.87
N PRO A 221 18.31 -13.18 4.74
CA PRO A 221 17.90 -13.26 6.14
C PRO A 221 16.37 -13.25 6.30
N GLY A 222 15.66 -12.53 5.43
CA GLY A 222 14.20 -12.48 5.39
C GLY A 222 13.67 -11.86 4.10
N VAL A 223 12.42 -12.18 3.77
CA VAL A 223 11.81 -11.86 2.47
C VAL A 223 10.33 -11.51 2.63
N HIS A 224 9.86 -10.51 1.89
CA HIS A 224 8.44 -10.25 1.66
C HIS A 224 8.08 -10.52 0.21
N VAL A 225 7.00 -11.25 -0.05
CA VAL A 225 6.47 -11.41 -1.40
C VAL A 225 4.98 -11.08 -1.44
N LEU A 226 4.63 -10.21 -2.38
CA LEU A 226 3.27 -9.85 -2.72
C LEU A 226 3.00 -10.18 -4.19
N VAL A 227 1.90 -10.87 -4.47
CA VAL A 227 1.43 -11.16 -5.83
C VAL A 227 0.06 -10.56 -6.04
N GLY A 228 -0.03 -9.63 -6.99
CA GLY A 228 -1.26 -8.99 -7.43
C GLY A 228 -1.62 -9.36 -8.87
N ARG A 229 -2.90 -9.63 -9.14
CA ARG A 229 -3.44 -9.84 -10.49
C ARG A 229 -4.85 -9.27 -10.58
N HIS A 230 -5.19 -8.64 -11.70
CA HIS A 230 -6.52 -8.04 -11.94
C HIS A 230 -7.02 -7.14 -10.79
N GLY A 231 -6.12 -6.31 -10.24
CA GLY A 231 -6.47 -5.40 -9.15
C GLY A 231 -6.63 -6.08 -7.78
N ARG A 232 -6.23 -7.34 -7.60
CA ARG A 232 -6.34 -8.06 -6.33
C ARG A 232 -5.02 -8.71 -5.91
N VAL A 233 -4.65 -8.53 -4.66
CA VAL A 233 -3.57 -9.24 -3.96
C VAL A 233 -4.06 -10.62 -3.57
N VAL A 234 -3.40 -11.66 -4.06
CA VAL A 234 -3.77 -13.07 -3.81
C VAL A 234 -2.69 -13.86 -3.09
N TYR A 235 -1.55 -13.21 -2.84
CA TYR A 235 -0.46 -13.72 -2.03
C TYR A 235 0.24 -12.54 -1.37
N ASP A 236 0.45 -12.62 -0.06
CA ASP A 236 1.11 -11.58 0.74
C ASP A 236 1.70 -12.27 1.99
N ARG A 237 2.98 -12.65 1.89
CA ARG A 237 3.65 -13.48 2.91
C ARG A 237 5.06 -13.01 3.21
N TRP A 238 5.44 -13.18 4.47
CA TRP A 238 6.71 -12.76 5.05
C TRP A 238 7.48 -13.98 5.56
N TYR A 239 8.80 -13.99 5.37
CA TYR A 239 9.70 -15.10 5.69
C TYR A 239 10.93 -14.59 6.43
N GLY A 240 11.49 -15.42 7.32
CA GLY A 240 12.75 -15.15 7.98
C GLY A 240 12.74 -13.98 8.96
N THR A 241 13.90 -13.36 9.12
CA THR A 241 14.19 -12.32 10.10
C THR A 241 15.01 -11.18 9.49
N THR A 242 15.13 -10.05 10.19
CA THR A 242 15.82 -8.85 9.68
C THR A 242 17.32 -9.06 9.51
N MET A 243 17.95 -9.87 10.37
CA MET A 243 19.40 -10.09 10.40
C MET A 243 19.79 -11.58 10.53
N GLY A 244 18.92 -12.49 10.09
CA GLY A 244 19.19 -13.93 10.19
C GLY A 244 19.33 -14.37 11.65
N ALA A 245 20.40 -15.11 11.96
CA ALA A 245 20.70 -15.64 13.30
C ALA A 245 21.47 -14.65 14.21
N MET A 246 21.69 -13.41 13.79
CA MET A 246 22.42 -12.41 14.58
C MET A 246 21.57 -11.90 15.77
N ASP A 247 22.25 -11.48 16.84
CA ASP A 247 21.58 -10.86 17.99
C ASP A 247 20.86 -9.57 17.58
N GLY A 248 19.64 -9.37 18.12
CA GLY A 248 18.78 -8.23 17.77
C GLY A 248 17.95 -8.44 16.48
N SER A 249 18.01 -9.63 15.88
CA SER A 249 17.21 -9.98 14.70
C SER A 249 15.73 -10.17 15.04
N GLU A 250 14.83 -9.57 14.27
CA GLU A 250 13.38 -9.62 14.47
C GLU A 250 12.71 -10.36 13.32
N LYS A 251 11.56 -10.99 13.55
CA LYS A 251 10.78 -11.60 12.46
C LYS A 251 10.34 -10.54 11.47
N VAL A 252 10.56 -10.80 10.19
CA VAL A 252 10.05 -9.94 9.13
C VAL A 252 8.52 -9.99 9.15
N GLN A 253 7.86 -8.83 9.31
CA GLN A 253 6.40 -8.75 9.38
C GLN A 253 5.86 -7.33 9.22
N GLY A 254 4.54 -7.23 9.04
CA GLY A 254 3.78 -6.00 9.28
C GLY A 254 4.04 -4.89 8.27
N ASP A 255 4.53 -3.76 8.77
CA ASP A 255 4.83 -2.51 8.07
C ASP A 255 6.34 -2.22 8.03
N MET A 256 7.17 -3.25 8.18
CA MET A 256 8.63 -3.12 8.06
C MET A 256 9.02 -2.46 6.72
N ILE A 257 9.86 -1.43 6.83
CA ILE A 257 10.31 -0.63 5.69
C ILE A 257 11.67 -1.15 5.23
N TYR A 258 11.79 -1.39 3.92
CA TYR A 258 13.03 -1.80 3.27
C TYR A 258 13.64 -0.63 2.51
N ASP A 259 14.98 -0.56 2.49
CA ASP A 259 15.69 0.27 1.53
C ASP A 259 15.52 -0.33 0.13
N MET A 260 14.92 0.44 -0.77
CA MET A 260 14.62 0.02 -2.14
C MET A 260 15.81 0.24 -3.09
N ALA A 261 16.89 0.89 -2.63
CA ALA A 261 18.10 1.15 -3.37
C ALA A 261 17.82 1.65 -4.81
N SER A 262 18.31 0.95 -5.83
CA SER A 262 18.15 1.38 -7.22
C SER A 262 16.72 1.33 -7.75
N VAL A 263 15.79 0.63 -7.09
CA VAL A 263 14.35 0.67 -7.44
C VAL A 263 13.78 2.09 -7.29
N THR A 264 14.40 2.93 -6.45
CA THR A 264 14.07 4.36 -6.29
C THR A 264 14.09 5.14 -7.61
N LYS A 265 14.94 4.75 -8.57
CA LYS A 265 14.98 5.38 -9.90
C LYS A 265 13.63 5.24 -10.63
N VAL A 266 13.06 4.05 -10.58
CA VAL A 266 11.79 3.72 -11.28
C VAL A 266 10.58 4.14 -10.45
N MET A 267 10.64 4.01 -9.12
CA MET A 267 9.48 4.28 -8.25
C MET A 267 9.31 5.75 -7.90
N ALA A 268 10.38 6.55 -7.91
CA ALA A 268 10.33 7.96 -7.56
C ALA A 268 10.83 8.85 -8.70
N THR A 269 12.10 8.67 -9.09
CA THR A 269 12.76 9.63 -10.01
C THR A 269 12.04 9.71 -11.36
N LEU A 270 11.78 8.57 -12.00
CA LEU A 270 11.15 8.52 -13.31
C LEU A 270 9.72 9.12 -13.30
N PRO A 271 8.82 8.76 -12.37
CA PRO A 271 7.51 9.41 -12.26
C PRO A 271 7.56 10.92 -12.11
N PHE A 272 8.49 11.46 -11.31
CA PHE A 272 8.65 12.91 -11.17
C PHE A 272 9.13 13.55 -12.48
N VAL A 273 10.06 12.93 -13.18
CA VAL A 273 10.53 13.42 -14.49
C VAL A 273 9.40 13.37 -15.53
N MET A 274 8.65 12.27 -15.61
CA MET A 274 7.51 12.15 -16.55
C MET A 274 6.39 13.14 -16.22
N LYS A 275 6.14 13.42 -14.94
CA LYS A 275 5.21 14.48 -14.55
C LYS A 275 5.66 15.86 -15.05
N LEU A 276 6.94 16.20 -14.92
CA LEU A 276 7.47 17.46 -15.46
C LEU A 276 7.35 17.53 -16.99
N TYR A 277 7.53 16.40 -17.67
CA TYR A 277 7.32 16.27 -19.11
C TYR A 277 5.85 16.50 -19.50
N ASP A 278 4.90 15.83 -18.82
CA ASP A 278 3.47 15.99 -19.07
C ASP A 278 2.97 17.41 -18.77
N GLU A 279 3.58 18.09 -17.79
CA GLU A 279 3.34 19.50 -17.48
C GLU A 279 4.01 20.48 -18.47
N GLY A 280 4.75 19.98 -19.46
CA GLY A 280 5.45 20.79 -20.47
C GLY A 280 6.64 21.60 -19.92
N LYS A 281 7.14 21.26 -18.73
CA LYS A 281 8.25 21.96 -18.07
C LYS A 281 9.63 21.53 -18.58
N ILE A 282 9.70 20.32 -19.14
CA ILE A 282 10.89 19.78 -19.80
C ILE A 282 10.45 18.98 -21.02
N ARG A 283 11.37 18.79 -21.97
CA ARG A 283 11.26 17.80 -23.04
C ARG A 283 12.41 16.81 -22.95
N LEU A 284 12.20 15.60 -23.44
CA LEU A 284 13.23 14.55 -23.40
C LEU A 284 14.41 14.84 -24.33
N ASP A 285 14.22 15.69 -25.34
CA ASP A 285 15.25 16.18 -26.25
C ASP A 285 15.95 17.47 -25.76
N ASP A 286 15.60 17.98 -24.58
CA ASP A 286 16.28 19.14 -23.99
C ASP A 286 17.73 18.80 -23.63
N ARG A 287 18.57 19.84 -23.66
CA ARG A 287 19.96 19.76 -23.20
C ARG A 287 20.02 19.94 -21.68
N LEU A 288 20.93 19.23 -21.03
CA LEU A 288 21.09 19.28 -19.58
C LEU A 288 21.41 20.69 -19.07
N GLY A 289 22.23 21.47 -19.79
CA GLY A 289 22.56 22.84 -19.41
C GLY A 289 21.38 23.82 -19.52
N ASP A 290 20.39 23.53 -20.36
CA ASP A 290 19.18 24.36 -20.50
C ASP A 290 18.28 24.15 -19.28
N VAL A 291 18.12 22.89 -18.85
CA VAL A 291 17.26 22.48 -17.73
C VAL A 291 17.93 22.70 -16.38
N MET A 292 19.25 22.50 -16.31
CA MET A 292 20.05 22.58 -15.09
C MET A 292 21.25 23.52 -15.30
N PRO A 293 21.10 24.83 -15.00
CA PRO A 293 22.11 25.86 -15.31
C PRO A 293 23.51 25.60 -14.75
N VAL A 294 23.64 24.80 -13.68
CA VAL A 294 24.93 24.39 -13.10
C VAL A 294 25.83 23.63 -14.07
N PHE A 295 25.26 23.04 -15.13
CA PHE A 295 26.01 22.32 -16.16
C PHE A 295 26.40 23.17 -17.39
N ARG A 296 26.01 24.45 -17.46
CA ARG A 296 26.40 25.33 -18.57
C ARG A 296 27.91 25.57 -18.58
N GLY A 297 28.52 25.54 -19.77
CA GLY A 297 29.96 25.62 -19.95
C GLY A 297 30.75 24.37 -19.53
N THR A 298 30.07 23.25 -19.25
CA THR A 298 30.70 21.99 -18.81
C THR A 298 30.70 20.95 -19.93
N ASN A 299 31.47 19.88 -19.79
CA ASN A 299 31.44 18.75 -20.71
C ASN A 299 30.11 17.95 -20.69
N LYS A 300 29.11 18.39 -19.91
CA LYS A 300 27.78 17.79 -19.79
C LYS A 300 26.67 18.69 -20.31
N GLU A 301 26.98 19.94 -20.66
CA GLU A 301 26.00 20.96 -21.07
C GLU A 301 25.05 20.46 -22.15
N ASN A 302 25.61 19.85 -23.21
CA ASN A 302 24.88 19.42 -24.40
C ASN A 302 24.33 17.98 -24.30
N MET A 303 24.38 17.36 -23.11
CA MET A 303 23.79 16.03 -22.93
C MET A 303 22.28 16.10 -23.08
N ILE A 304 21.72 15.17 -23.86
CA ILE A 304 20.28 15.05 -24.03
C ILE A 304 19.68 14.31 -22.85
N LEU A 305 18.58 14.81 -22.28
CA LEU A 305 17.93 14.19 -21.12
C LEU A 305 17.56 12.72 -21.39
N ALA A 306 17.05 12.39 -22.58
CA ALA A 306 16.77 11.01 -22.97
C ALA A 306 18.00 10.10 -22.91
N ASP A 307 19.18 10.58 -23.33
CA ASP A 307 20.42 9.81 -23.26
C ASP A 307 20.83 9.56 -21.79
N ILE A 308 20.54 10.49 -20.87
CA ILE A 308 20.79 10.32 -19.43
C ILE A 308 19.83 9.28 -18.85
N LEU A 309 18.53 9.43 -19.09
CA LEU A 309 17.48 8.55 -18.55
C LEU A 309 17.58 7.11 -19.07
N THR A 310 18.19 6.92 -20.24
CA THR A 310 18.38 5.60 -20.86
C THR A 310 19.79 5.02 -20.65
N HIS A 311 20.61 5.63 -19.78
CA HIS A 311 21.97 5.18 -19.47
C HIS A 311 22.93 5.18 -20.68
N ARG A 312 22.79 6.15 -21.56
CA ARG A 312 23.57 6.31 -22.82
C ARG A 312 24.36 7.62 -22.90
N ALA A 313 24.33 8.41 -21.84
CA ALA A 313 25.02 9.71 -21.77
C ALA A 313 26.53 9.60 -21.51
N GLY A 314 27.11 8.39 -21.43
CA GLY A 314 28.54 8.19 -21.20
C GLY A 314 29.04 8.62 -19.82
N LEU A 315 28.12 8.85 -18.86
CA LEU A 315 28.43 9.24 -17.49
C LEU A 315 29.19 8.13 -16.75
N LYS A 316 30.11 8.54 -15.87
CA LYS A 316 30.82 7.60 -14.98
C LYS A 316 29.85 7.03 -13.94
N ALA A 317 29.68 5.71 -13.95
CA ALA A 317 28.70 5.01 -13.12
C ALA A 317 28.88 5.19 -11.61
N TRP A 318 30.13 5.27 -11.15
CA TRP A 318 30.41 5.45 -9.73
C TRP A 318 31.71 6.22 -9.53
N ILE A 319 31.67 7.20 -8.63
CA ILE A 319 32.83 7.99 -8.22
C ILE A 319 32.96 7.83 -6.70
N PRO A 320 33.98 7.11 -6.22
CA PRO A 320 34.14 6.83 -4.80
C PRO A 320 34.79 8.01 -4.08
N TYR A 321 34.06 9.12 -3.92
CA TYR A 321 34.58 10.36 -3.34
C TYR A 321 35.25 10.16 -1.96
N TYR A 322 34.69 9.26 -1.14
CA TYR A 322 35.17 8.98 0.21
C TYR A 322 36.57 8.36 0.26
N LEU A 323 37.06 7.74 -0.82
CA LEU A 323 38.42 7.19 -0.84
C LEU A 323 39.49 8.28 -0.70
N GLN A 324 39.16 9.53 -1.03
CA GLN A 324 40.06 10.68 -0.85
C GLN A 324 40.03 11.24 0.59
N THR A 325 39.09 10.77 1.42
CA THR A 325 38.83 11.30 2.76
C THR A 325 39.15 10.30 3.88
N ILE A 326 39.69 9.14 3.52
CA ILE A 326 40.13 8.08 4.45
C ILE A 326 41.63 7.80 4.29
N ASP A 327 42.26 7.26 5.33
CA ASP A 327 43.64 6.79 5.28
C ASP A 327 43.77 5.38 4.66
N SER A 328 45.01 4.88 4.55
CA SER A 328 45.30 3.54 4.02
C SER A 328 44.73 2.39 4.88
N LEU A 329 44.27 2.68 6.10
CA LEU A 329 43.62 1.74 7.01
C LEU A 329 42.09 1.94 7.03
N THR A 330 41.54 2.65 6.05
CA THR A 330 40.11 2.97 5.90
C THR A 330 39.53 3.85 7.02
N ARG A 331 40.38 4.54 7.78
CA ARG A 331 39.94 5.41 8.86
C ARG A 331 39.62 6.82 8.34
N PRO A 332 38.52 7.44 8.79
CA PRO A 332 38.21 8.83 8.46
C PRO A 332 39.36 9.78 8.83
N LEU A 333 39.80 10.60 7.88
CA LEU A 333 40.88 11.56 8.11
C LEU A 333 40.36 12.78 8.94
N PRO A 334 41.08 13.21 9.99
CA PRO A 334 40.62 14.30 10.87
C PRO A 334 40.44 15.66 10.19
N GLN A 335 41.08 15.90 9.03
CA GLN A 335 40.85 17.12 8.26
C GLN A 335 39.49 17.15 7.55
N TYR A 336 38.85 15.99 7.35
CA TYR A 336 37.55 15.89 6.69
C TYR A 336 36.41 15.57 7.65
N TYR A 337 36.68 14.94 8.80
CA TYR A 337 35.64 14.50 9.75
C TYR A 337 35.96 14.81 11.21
N ARG A 338 34.91 15.05 12.00
CA ARG A 338 34.92 15.18 13.47
C ARG A 338 33.71 14.50 14.11
N VAL A 339 33.81 14.14 15.39
CA VAL A 339 32.69 13.60 16.19
C VAL A 339 31.87 14.67 16.91
N THR A 340 32.27 15.93 16.80
CA THR A 340 31.58 17.08 17.39
C THR A 340 31.44 18.15 16.32
N PRO A 341 30.23 18.71 16.12
CA PRO A 341 30.04 19.77 15.16
C PRO A 341 30.69 21.07 15.64
N ASP A 342 31.13 21.88 14.70
CA ASP A 342 31.59 23.25 14.94
C ASP A 342 31.29 24.12 13.71
N SER A 343 31.84 25.34 13.66
CA SER A 343 31.62 26.27 12.55
C SER A 343 32.19 25.78 11.20
N VAL A 344 33.09 24.79 11.20
CA VAL A 344 33.74 24.20 10.02
C VAL A 344 33.11 22.83 9.69
N PHE A 345 32.86 22.00 10.69
CA PHE A 345 32.30 20.66 10.56
C PHE A 345 30.79 20.67 10.80
N THR A 346 30.07 21.15 9.80
CA THR A 346 28.62 21.42 9.90
C THR A 346 27.75 20.31 9.30
N GLN A 347 28.32 19.39 8.53
CA GLN A 347 27.55 18.39 7.79
C GLN A 347 27.57 17.03 8.47
N GLU A 348 26.50 16.63 9.15
CA GLU A 348 26.37 15.26 9.63
C GLU A 348 26.29 14.27 8.44
N VAL A 349 27.15 13.26 8.42
CA VAL A 349 27.25 12.27 7.33
C VAL A 349 26.84 10.86 7.77
N VAL A 350 27.02 10.56 9.04
CA VAL A 350 26.41 9.44 9.77
C VAL A 350 26.14 9.96 11.19
N PRO A 351 25.18 9.37 11.93
CA PRO A 351 24.86 9.81 13.28
C PRO A 351 26.12 9.97 14.15
N GLY A 352 26.37 11.20 14.63
CA GLY A 352 27.52 11.52 15.47
C GLY A 352 28.86 11.75 14.75
N MET A 353 28.87 11.82 13.41
CA MET A 353 30.07 12.18 12.62
C MET A 353 29.75 13.29 11.62
N TYR A 354 30.57 14.34 11.68
CA TYR A 354 30.39 15.59 10.94
C TYR A 354 31.55 15.78 9.98
N ALA A 355 31.24 15.97 8.71
CA ALA A 355 32.19 16.34 7.67
C ALA A 355 32.37 17.86 7.60
N ILE A 356 33.51 18.29 7.05
CA ILE A 356 33.74 19.69 6.68
C ILE A 356 32.61 20.20 5.78
N GLY A 357 32.09 21.40 6.04
CA GLY A 357 30.93 21.95 5.33
C GLY A 357 31.12 22.07 3.82
N SER A 358 32.36 22.28 3.35
CA SER A 358 32.71 22.40 1.93
C SER A 358 32.79 21.07 1.17
N ILE A 359 32.55 19.93 1.83
CA ILE A 359 32.64 18.62 1.19
C ILE A 359 31.64 18.46 0.03
N LYS A 360 30.46 19.07 0.15
CA LYS A 360 29.41 19.03 -0.87
C LYS A 360 29.85 19.74 -2.16
N ASP A 361 30.45 20.91 -2.05
CA ASP A 361 30.93 21.69 -3.20
C ASP A 361 32.03 20.93 -3.94
N THR A 362 32.91 20.27 -3.20
CA THR A 362 33.99 19.45 -3.76
C THR A 362 33.43 18.26 -4.54
N ILE A 363 32.46 17.53 -3.97
CA ILE A 363 31.79 16.41 -4.63
C ILE A 363 31.08 16.89 -5.90
N GLN A 364 30.32 17.98 -5.84
CA GLN A 364 29.62 18.54 -7.00
C GLN A 364 30.60 18.94 -8.10
N ARG A 365 31.71 19.61 -7.75
CA ARG A 365 32.74 19.98 -8.72
C ARG A 365 33.38 18.76 -9.38
N GLN A 366 33.74 17.74 -8.60
CA GLN A 366 34.30 16.50 -9.14
C GLN A 366 33.32 15.77 -10.06
N MET A 367 32.03 15.74 -9.71
CA MET A 367 30.96 15.19 -10.55
C MET A 367 30.84 15.95 -11.88
N ILE A 368 30.78 17.29 -11.82
CA ILE A 368 30.62 18.15 -13.00
C ILE A 368 31.83 18.04 -13.94
N LEU A 369 33.05 17.97 -13.40
CA LEU A 369 34.27 17.87 -14.19
C LEU A 369 34.62 16.43 -14.58
N SER A 370 33.86 15.43 -14.11
CA SER A 370 34.15 14.04 -14.40
C SER A 370 34.14 13.75 -15.92
N PRO A 371 35.03 12.87 -16.41
CA PRO A 371 35.07 12.49 -17.82
C PRO A 371 33.76 11.86 -18.29
N VAL A 372 33.45 12.05 -19.56
CA VAL A 372 32.29 11.49 -20.25
C VAL A 372 32.81 10.64 -21.40
N LYS A 373 32.27 9.43 -21.58
CA LYS A 373 32.60 8.58 -22.73
C LYS A 373 31.80 9.01 -23.95
N ASP A 374 32.44 8.96 -25.12
CA ASP A 374 31.81 9.37 -26.39
C ASP A 374 31.09 8.21 -27.10
N ASP A 375 31.19 6.98 -26.59
CA ASP A 375 30.40 5.87 -27.10
C ASP A 375 29.02 5.88 -26.43
N LYS A 376 27.96 6.28 -27.16
CA LYS A 376 26.54 6.25 -26.72
C LYS A 376 25.98 4.85 -26.43
N LYS A 377 26.83 3.95 -25.92
CA LYS A 377 26.51 2.62 -25.45
C LYS A 377 25.83 2.72 -24.10
N TYR A 378 25.00 1.72 -23.83
CA TYR A 378 24.42 1.53 -22.51
C TYR A 378 25.53 1.27 -21.49
N VAL A 379 25.54 2.06 -20.42
CA VAL A 379 26.39 1.87 -19.23
C VAL A 379 25.50 2.06 -18.03
N TYR A 380 25.25 1.00 -17.27
CA TYR A 380 24.50 1.11 -16.01
C TYR A 380 25.25 2.07 -15.08
N SER A 381 24.65 3.23 -14.84
CA SER A 381 25.25 4.39 -14.19
C SER A 381 24.35 4.99 -13.13
#